data_AF-A0A9E5N4Y9-F1
#
_entry.id   AF-A0A9E5N4Y9-F1
#
_cell.length_a   1.000
_cell.length_b   1.000
_cell.length_c   1.000
_cell.angle_alpha   90.00
_cell.angle_beta   90.00
_cell.angle_gamma   90.00
#
_symmetry.space_group_name_H-M   'P 1'
#
loop_
_entity.id
_entity.type
_entity.pdbx_description
1 polymer ?
#
loop_
_entity_poly.entity_id
_entity_poly.type
_entity_poly.pdbx_seq_one_letter_code
_entity_poly.pdbx_strand_id
1 'polypeptide(L)'
;MSCKKFRILLSAYIDQEITKDEERKLLEHLETCTVCARELEYLEQIKRIFLLKERKEPQEFFETRLFSRIKDIRKRPAWRAYLPVFKKSILVVLIFFLLIAGWVSYKNFFYFRGTEVTSDLLMDTQLERNFEEELLEIYYGPLG
;
A
#
# COMPACT_ATOMS: atom_id res chain seq x y z
N MET A 1 0.32 -40.96 -23.82
CA MET A 1 -0.23 -39.59 -23.76
C MET A 1 -0.65 -39.28 -22.32
N SER A 2 -0.40 -38.06 -21.81
CA SER A 2 -0.68 -37.72 -20.41
C SER A 2 -2.19 -37.62 -20.15
N CYS A 3 -2.76 -38.64 -19.48
CA CYS A 3 -4.18 -38.67 -19.10
C CYS A 3 -4.60 -37.43 -18.30
N LYS A 4 -3.68 -36.84 -17.52
CA LYS A 4 -3.96 -35.65 -16.70
C LYS A 4 -4.52 -34.48 -17.51
N LYS A 5 -4.02 -34.26 -18.73
CA LYS A 5 -4.50 -33.18 -19.60
C LYS A 5 -5.92 -33.48 -20.09
N PHE A 6 -6.18 -34.72 -20.49
CA PHE A 6 -7.47 -35.13 -21.03
C PHE A 6 -8.57 -35.17 -19.97
N ARG A 7 -8.26 -35.48 -18.72
CA ARG A 7 -9.23 -35.40 -17.61
C ARG A 7 -9.84 -34.00 -17.44
N ILE A 8 -9.07 -32.94 -17.67
CA ILE A 8 -9.59 -31.57 -17.65
C ILE A 8 -10.52 -31.34 -18.86
N LEU A 9 -10.13 -31.84 -20.03
CA LEU A 9 -10.93 -31.76 -21.25
C LEU A 9 -12.24 -32.57 -21.16
N LEU A 10 -12.31 -33.63 -20.35
CA LEU A 10 -13.54 -34.40 -20.15
C LEU A 10 -14.67 -33.56 -19.55
N SER A 11 -14.39 -32.78 -18.50
CA SER A 11 -15.39 -31.88 -17.91
C SER A 11 -15.82 -30.81 -18.91
N ALA A 12 -14.85 -30.14 -19.56
CA ALA A 12 -15.15 -29.12 -20.54
C ALA A 12 -15.94 -29.67 -21.74
N TYR A 13 -15.68 -30.92 -22.17
CA TYR A 13 -16.45 -31.60 -23.21
C TYR A 13 -17.92 -31.75 -22.83
N ILE A 14 -18.17 -32.21 -21.60
CA ILE A 14 -19.53 -32.40 -21.07
C ILE A 14 -20.30 -31.08 -20.99
N ASP A 15 -19.61 -29.98 -20.69
CA ASP A 15 -20.19 -28.65 -20.61
C ASP A 15 -20.27 -27.93 -21.97
N GLN A 16 -19.79 -28.57 -23.05
CA GLN A 16 -19.72 -28.01 -24.42
C GLN A 16 -18.80 -26.77 -24.53
N GLU A 17 -17.74 -26.73 -23.70
CA GLU A 17 -16.79 -25.62 -23.60
C GLU A 17 -15.42 -25.91 -24.27
N ILE A 18 -15.32 -26.94 -25.11
CA ILE A 18 -14.08 -27.27 -25.84
C ILE A 18 -14.11 -26.84 -27.30
N THR A 19 -12.93 -26.60 -27.87
CA THR A 19 -12.79 -26.35 -29.31
C THR A 19 -12.85 -27.65 -30.11
N LYS A 20 -13.17 -27.56 -31.41
CA LYS A 20 -13.21 -28.74 -32.32
C LYS A 20 -11.88 -29.50 -32.39
N ASP A 21 -10.75 -28.79 -32.28
CA ASP A 21 -9.42 -29.40 -32.29
C ASP A 21 -9.13 -30.18 -31.00
N GLU A 22 -9.62 -29.67 -29.87
CA GLU A 22 -9.51 -30.37 -28.58
C GLU A 22 -10.43 -31.58 -28.52
N GLU A 23 -11.64 -31.47 -29.09
CA GLU A 23 -12.58 -32.57 -29.21
C GLU A 23 -11.99 -33.73 -29.99
N ARG A 24 -11.44 -33.47 -31.19
CA ARG A 24 -10.77 -34.49 -32.00
C ARG A 24 -9.66 -35.19 -31.22
N LYS A 25 -8.75 -34.43 -30.60
CA LYS A 25 -7.65 -34.99 -29.81
C LYS A 25 -8.14 -35.79 -28.61
N LEU A 26 -9.24 -35.37 -28.00
CA LEU A 26 -9.87 -36.08 -26.89
C LEU A 26 -10.44 -37.41 -27.37
N LEU A 27 -11.18 -37.43 -28.47
CA LEU A 27 -11.75 -38.66 -29.05
C LEU A 27 -10.66 -39.67 -29.43
N GLU A 28 -9.58 -39.23 -30.09
CA GLU A 28 -8.41 -40.06 -30.38
C GLU A 28 -7.79 -40.67 -29.10
N HIS A 29 -7.77 -39.90 -28.00
CA HIS A 29 -7.29 -40.41 -26.72
C HIS A 29 -8.24 -41.42 -26.09
N LEU A 30 -9.55 -41.22 -26.22
CA LEU A 30 -10.57 -42.11 -25.66
C LEU A 30 -10.59 -43.48 -26.34
N GLU A 31 -10.27 -43.54 -27.64
CA GLU A 31 -10.12 -44.80 -28.37
C GLU A 31 -8.97 -45.67 -27.82
N THR A 32 -7.93 -45.04 -27.29
CA THR A 32 -6.71 -45.72 -26.82
C THR A 32 -6.63 -45.88 -25.30
N CYS A 33 -7.41 -45.09 -24.54
CA CYS A 33 -7.33 -45.03 -23.09
C CYS A 33 -8.67 -45.41 -22.42
N THR A 34 -8.77 -46.67 -22.00
CA THR A 34 -9.95 -47.21 -21.30
C THR A 34 -10.24 -46.51 -19.97
N VAL A 35 -9.22 -45.97 -19.30
CA VAL A 35 -9.37 -45.26 -18.03
C VAL A 35 -10.13 -43.94 -18.23
N CYS A 36 -9.72 -43.14 -19.21
CA CYS A 36 -10.38 -41.88 -19.52
C CYS A 36 -11.78 -42.09 -20.11
N ALA A 37 -11.99 -43.15 -20.90
CA ALA A 37 -13.31 -43.52 -21.41
C ALA A 37 -14.29 -43.85 -20.28
N ARG A 38 -13.85 -44.64 -19.29
CA ARG A 38 -14.68 -44.94 -18.11
C ARG A 38 -14.97 -43.70 -17.27
N GLU A 39 -14.00 -42.79 -17.15
CA GLU A 39 -14.19 -41.54 -16.42
C GLU A 39 -15.21 -40.63 -17.12
N LEU A 40 -15.19 -40.55 -18.45
CA LEU A 40 -16.21 -39.83 -19.21
C LEU A 40 -17.61 -40.38 -18.94
N GLU A 41 -17.77 -41.71 -19.02
CA GLU A 41 -19.05 -42.37 -18.77
C GLU A 41 -19.57 -42.07 -17.35
N TYR A 42 -18.69 -42.09 -16.36
CA TYR A 42 -19.04 -41.76 -14.97
C TYR A 42 -19.52 -40.31 -14.83
N LEU A 43 -18.84 -39.36 -15.47
CA LEU A 43 -19.24 -37.96 -15.45
C LEU A 43 -20.60 -37.75 -16.16
N GLU A 44 -20.86 -38.45 -17.26
CA GLU A 44 -22.15 -38.41 -17.96
C GLU A 44 -23.29 -39.01 -17.11
N GLN A 45 -23.02 -40.10 -16.39
CA GLN A 45 -23.97 -40.66 -15.43
C GLN A 45 -24.31 -39.65 -14.33
N ILE A 46 -23.31 -38.98 -13.76
CA ILE A 46 -23.53 -37.92 -12.76
C ILE A 46 -24.39 -36.80 -13.34
N LYS A 47 -24.06 -36.30 -14.54
CA LYS A 47 -24.84 -35.23 -15.21
C LYS A 47 -26.30 -35.63 -15.38
N ARG A 48 -26.57 -36.89 -15.78
CA ARG A 48 -27.95 -37.40 -15.90
C ARG A 48 -28.69 -37.38 -14.56
N ILE A 49 -28.04 -37.78 -13.46
CA ILE A 49 -28.65 -37.73 -12.12
C ILE A 49 -29.03 -36.29 -11.75
N PHE A 50 -28.16 -35.32 -12.05
CA PHE A 50 -28.47 -33.91 -11.80
C PHE A 50 -29.61 -33.37 -12.66
N LEU A 51 -29.75 -33.85 -13.90
CA LEU A 51 -30.85 -33.46 -14.79
C LEU A 51 -32.21 -34.03 -14.36
N LEU A 52 -32.23 -35.15 -13.64
CA LEU A 52 -33.45 -35.72 -13.07
C LEU A 52 -33.99 -34.93 -11.87
N LYS A 53 -33.17 -34.05 -11.29
CA LYS A 53 -33.59 -33.23 -10.15
C LYS A 53 -34.55 -32.15 -10.61
N GLU A 54 -35.66 -32.03 -9.90
CA GLU A 54 -36.63 -30.96 -10.11
C GLU A 54 -35.95 -29.59 -10.04
N ARG A 55 -36.16 -28.77 -11.08
CA ARG A 55 -35.69 -27.39 -11.07
C ARG A 55 -36.55 -26.61 -10.08
N LYS A 56 -35.91 -26.11 -9.02
CA LYS A 56 -36.57 -25.17 -8.11
C LYS A 56 -36.61 -23.80 -8.77
N GLU A 57 -37.80 -23.30 -9.01
CA GLU A 57 -37.99 -21.90 -9.38
C GLU A 57 -37.49 -21.01 -8.22
N PRO A 58 -36.80 -19.89 -8.54
CA PRO A 58 -36.39 -18.94 -7.52
C PRO A 58 -37.62 -18.34 -6.85
N GLN A 59 -37.52 -18.06 -5.55
CA GLN A 59 -38.58 -17.37 -4.81
C GLN A 59 -38.86 -15.99 -5.42
N GLU A 60 -40.08 -15.48 -5.24
CA GLU A 60 -40.45 -14.13 -5.67
C GLU A 60 -39.42 -13.07 -5.21
N PHE A 61 -39.15 -12.10 -6.09
CA PHE A 61 -38.18 -11.02 -5.89
C PHE A 61 -36.72 -11.47 -5.62
N PHE A 62 -36.37 -12.72 -5.93
CA PHE A 62 -35.00 -13.23 -5.77
C PHE A 62 -34.00 -12.36 -6.54
N GLU A 63 -34.27 -12.04 -7.80
CA GLU A 63 -33.39 -11.22 -8.63
C GLU A 63 -33.16 -9.83 -8.02
N THR A 64 -34.22 -9.17 -7.53
CA THR A 64 -34.13 -7.87 -6.88
C THR A 64 -33.24 -7.94 -5.62
N ARG A 65 -33.42 -8.97 -4.78
CA ARG A 65 -32.58 -9.21 -3.60
C ARG A 65 -31.13 -9.54 -3.97
N LEU A 66 -30.91 -10.27 -5.06
CA LEU A 66 -29.58 -10.63 -5.54
C LEU A 66 -28.84 -9.40 -6.08
N PHE A 67 -29.46 -8.65 -7.00
CA PHE A 67 -28.84 -7.49 -7.64
C PHE A 67 -28.60 -6.33 -6.68
N SER A 68 -29.48 -6.12 -5.69
CA SER A 68 -29.23 -5.13 -4.64
C SER A 68 -27.95 -5.46 -3.86
N ARG A 69 -27.77 -6.72 -3.42
CA ARG A 69 -26.54 -7.16 -2.74
C ARG A 69 -25.29 -7.02 -3.61
N ILE A 70 -25.35 -7.42 -4.89
CA ILE A 70 -24.21 -7.30 -5.82
C ILE A 70 -23.82 -5.82 -6.03
N LYS A 71 -24.80 -4.93 -6.16
CA LYS A 71 -24.57 -3.49 -6.31
C LYS A 71 -23.93 -2.90 -5.05
N ASP A 72 -24.35 -3.33 -3.87
CA ASP A 72 -23.81 -2.83 -2.60
C ASP A 72 -22.37 -3.29 -2.34
N ILE A 73 -21.98 -4.48 -2.82
CA ILE A 73 -20.58 -4.94 -2.75
C ILE A 73 -19.66 -4.00 -3.53
N ARG A 74 -20.04 -3.58 -4.74
CA ARG A 74 -19.24 -2.65 -5.57
C ARG A 74 -19.19 -1.22 -5.03
N LYS A 75 -20.16 -0.84 -4.20
CA LYS A 75 -20.26 0.52 -3.65
C LYS A 75 -19.48 0.73 -2.36
N ARG A 76 -18.86 -0.31 -1.78
CA ARG A 76 -18.01 -0.12 -0.60
C ARG A 76 -16.78 0.69 -1.03
N PRO A 77 -16.68 1.96 -0.65
CA PRO A 77 -15.63 2.79 -1.18
C PRO A 77 -14.32 2.43 -0.45
N ALA A 78 -13.24 2.29 -1.21
CA ALA A 78 -11.97 1.75 -0.71
C ALA A 78 -11.46 2.48 0.55
N TRP A 79 -11.75 3.78 0.70
CA TRP A 79 -11.40 4.57 1.88
C TRP A 79 -11.98 4.04 3.20
N ARG A 80 -13.12 3.32 3.19
CA ARG A 80 -13.66 2.69 4.41
C ARG A 80 -12.73 1.62 4.98
N ALA A 81 -11.88 1.00 4.17
CA ALA A 81 -10.87 0.04 4.65
C ALA A 81 -9.68 0.73 5.32
N TYR A 82 -9.37 1.97 4.93
CA TYR A 82 -8.23 2.74 5.45
C TYR A 82 -8.58 3.66 6.62
N LEU A 83 -9.87 3.95 6.86
CA LEU A 83 -10.36 4.73 8.01
C LEU A 83 -9.78 4.34 9.38
N PRO A 84 -9.70 3.05 9.78
CA PRO A 84 -9.14 2.69 11.08
C PRO A 84 -7.62 2.94 11.17
N VAL A 85 -6.91 2.96 10.05
CA VAL A 85 -5.46 3.24 9.98
C VAL A 85 -5.19 4.74 10.18
N PHE A 86 -5.96 5.60 9.50
CA PHE A 86 -5.82 7.05 9.62
C PHE A 86 -6.07 7.59 11.03
N LYS A 87 -7.01 7.00 11.78
CA LYS A 87 -7.29 7.43 13.17
C LYS A 87 -6.10 7.27 14.12
N LYS A 88 -5.22 6.29 13.90
CA LYS A 88 -4.02 6.07 14.74
C LYS A 88 -2.83 6.94 14.33
N SER A 89 -2.78 7.40 13.07
CA SER A 89 -1.66 8.19 12.54
C SER A 89 -1.72 9.68 12.89
N ILE A 90 -2.88 10.22 13.26
CA ILE A 90 -3.04 11.66 13.59
C ILE A 90 -2.13 12.08 14.75
N LEU A 91 -1.98 11.23 15.78
CA LEU A 91 -1.12 11.53 16.93
C LEU A 91 0.35 11.63 16.52
N VAL A 92 0.82 10.73 15.64
CA VAL A 92 2.21 10.73 15.17
C VAL A 92 2.52 11.97 14.35
N VAL A 93 1.59 12.38 13.48
CA VAL A 93 1.73 13.61 12.67
C VAL A 93 1.76 14.86 13.55
N LEU A 94 0.90 14.94 14.58
CA LEU A 94 0.90 16.07 15.51
C LEU A 94 2.19 16.15 16.33
N ILE A 95 2.71 15.02 16.82
CA ILE A 95 3.99 14.97 17.52
C ILE A 95 5.12 15.44 16.61
N PHE A 96 5.17 14.97 15.36
CA PHE A 96 6.19 15.37 14.39
C PHE A 96 6.13 16.87 14.07
N PHE A 97 4.92 17.42 13.92
CA PHE A 97 4.71 18.84 13.70
C PHE A 97 5.21 19.69 14.88
N LEU A 98 4.93 19.27 16.11
CA LEU A 98 5.41 19.95 17.33
C LEU A 98 6.94 19.89 17.45
N LEU A 99 7.57 18.76 17.08
CA LEU A 99 9.03 18.64 17.07
C LEU A 99 9.68 19.60 16.07
N ILE A 100 9.11 19.71 14.85
CA ILE A 100 9.61 20.65 13.84
C ILE A 100 9.41 22.10 14.30
N ALA A 101 8.23 22.44 14.81
CA ALA A 101 7.95 23.79 15.30
C ALA A 101 8.89 24.17 16.45
N GLY A 102 9.10 23.27 17.41
CA GLY A 102 10.04 23.44 18.51
C GLY A 102 11.47 23.63 18.05
N TRP A 103 11.92 22.85 17.05
CA TRP A 103 13.25 22.99 16.45
C TRP A 103 13.45 24.36 15.78
N VAL A 104 12.46 24.83 15.03
CA VAL A 104 12.48 26.16 14.38
C VAL A 104 12.53 27.27 15.42
N SER A 105 11.69 27.20 16.46
CA SER A 105 11.70 28.17 17.56
C SER A 105 13.01 28.15 18.34
N TYR A 106 13.59 26.97 18.60
CA TYR A 106 14.88 26.83 19.27
C TYR A 106 16.00 27.52 18.47
N LYS A 107 16.07 27.28 17.15
CA LYS A 107 17.04 27.97 16.30
C LYS A 107 16.86 29.48 16.35
N ASN A 108 15.63 29.97 16.23
CA ASN A 108 15.37 31.41 16.24
C ASN A 108 15.79 32.05 17.58
N PHE A 109 15.54 31.37 18.70
CA PHE A 109 15.90 31.86 20.03
C PHE A 109 17.41 31.79 20.32
N PHE A 110 18.09 30.71 19.90
CA PHE A 110 19.54 30.57 20.12
C PHE A 110 20.38 31.43 19.15
N TYR A 111 19.89 31.70 17.94
CA TYR A 111 20.54 32.66 17.03
C TYR A 111 20.52 34.09 17.57
N PHE A 112 19.46 34.47 18.30
CA PHE A 112 19.32 35.81 18.86
C PHE A 112 20.18 36.04 20.12
N ARG A 113 20.38 35.00 20.95
CA ARG A 113 21.17 35.13 22.21
C ARG A 113 22.70 35.09 22.00
N GLY A 114 23.18 34.58 20.86
CA GLY A 114 24.61 34.45 20.59
C GLY A 114 25.34 35.76 20.24
N THR A 115 24.63 36.79 19.81
CA THR A 115 25.25 38.02 19.31
C THR A 115 25.43 39.12 20.34
N GLU A 116 24.69 39.10 21.45
CA GLU A 116 24.76 40.14 22.49
C GLU A 116 25.91 39.91 23.48
N VAL A 117 26.27 38.65 23.77
CA VAL A 117 27.32 38.34 24.75
C VAL A 117 28.73 38.50 24.17
N THR A 118 28.89 38.32 22.86
CA THR A 118 30.22 38.43 22.21
C THR A 118 30.67 39.87 21.96
N SER A 119 29.73 40.82 21.87
CA SER A 119 30.07 42.24 21.72
C SER A 119 30.61 42.86 23.00
N ASP A 120 30.13 42.42 24.17
CA ASP A 120 30.60 42.93 25.47
C ASP A 120 31.97 42.40 25.88
N LEU A 121 32.45 41.30 25.26
CA LEU A 121 33.77 40.72 25.56
C LEU A 121 34.89 41.25 24.65
N LEU A 122 34.56 42.01 23.61
CA LEU A 122 35.55 42.69 22.79
C LEU A 122 35.79 44.08 23.40
N MET A 123 36.93 44.24 24.05
CA MET A 123 37.41 45.55 24.47
C MET A 123 37.34 46.52 23.29
N ASP A 124 36.74 47.68 23.52
CA ASP A 124 36.59 48.72 22.51
C ASP A 124 37.96 49.09 21.94
N THR A 125 38.12 49.02 20.61
CA THR A 125 39.34 49.40 19.89
C THR A 125 39.80 50.85 20.14
N GLN A 126 38.94 51.69 20.72
CA GLN A 126 39.30 53.01 21.23
C GLN A 126 40.08 52.93 22.55
N LEU A 127 39.75 51.99 23.44
CA LEU A 127 40.43 51.78 24.72
C LEU A 127 41.86 51.29 24.50
N GLU A 128 42.06 50.35 23.56
CA GLU A 128 43.41 49.86 23.20
C GLU A 128 44.31 50.98 22.66
N ARG A 129 43.78 51.85 21.79
CA ARG A 129 44.54 52.99 21.24
C ARG A 129 44.92 54.01 22.30
N ASN A 130 43.99 54.37 23.17
CA ASN A 130 44.25 55.31 24.26
C ASN A 130 45.29 54.73 25.24
N PHE A 131 45.25 53.42 25.49
CA PHE A 131 46.20 52.75 26.37
C PHE A 131 47.61 52.72 25.79
N GLU A 132 47.75 52.50 24.48
CA GLU A 132 49.06 52.58 23.79
C GLU A 132 49.62 54.01 23.78
N GLU A 133 48.79 55.03 23.54
CA GLU A 133 49.20 56.44 23.63
C GLU A 133 49.64 56.82 25.05
N GLU A 134 48.89 56.42 26.07
CA GLU A 134 49.21 56.69 27.48
C GLU A 134 50.49 55.98 27.93
N LEU A 135 50.71 54.73 27.48
CA LEU A 135 51.97 54.01 27.69
C LEU A 135 53.16 54.71 27.02
N LEU A 136 53.00 55.16 25.78
CA LEU A 136 54.07 55.86 25.06
C LEU A 136 54.41 57.20 25.73
N GLU A 137 53.42 57.93 26.23
CA GLU A 137 53.63 59.19 26.93
C GLU A 137 54.35 59.00 28.29
N ILE A 138 54.02 57.94 29.04
CA ILE A 138 54.70 57.63 30.32
C ILE A 138 56.17 57.27 30.12
N TYR A 139 56.51 56.49 29.09
CA TYR A 139 57.88 55.97 28.92
C TYR A 139 58.76 56.83 28.02
N TYR A 140 58.16 57.58 27.08
CA TYR A 140 58.89 58.34 26.06
C TYR A 140 58.45 59.80 25.95
N GLY A 141 57.53 60.25 26.81
CA GLY A 141 57.17 61.66 26.89
C GLY A 141 58.37 62.54 27.27
N PRO A 142 58.42 63.79 26.78
CA PRO A 142 59.50 64.70 27.14
C PRO A 142 59.46 64.95 28.65
N LEU A 143 60.56 64.63 29.34
CA LEU A 143 60.79 65.06 30.71
C LEU A 143 60.86 66.59 30.70
N GLY A 144 59.85 67.25 31.27
CA GLY A 144 59.92 68.67 31.59
C GLY A 144 61.03 68.96 32.59
#